data_AF-A0A4V1V1I6-F1
#
_entry.id   AF-A0A4V1V1I6-F1
#
_cell.length_a   1.000
_cell.length_b   1.000
_cell.length_c   1.000
_cell.angle_alpha   90.00
_cell.angle_beta   90.00
_cell.angle_gamma   90.00
#
_symmetry.space_group_name_H-M   'P 1'
#
loop_
_entity.id
_entity.type
_entity.pdbx_description
1 polymer ?
#
loop_
_entity_poly.entity_id
_entity_poly.type
_entity_poly.pdbx_seq_one_letter_code
_entity_poly.pdbx_strand_id
1 'polypeptide(L)'
;MPIAQASKVQPGPERDRRVRQLYDQGVPVDDIAQQMGLSDISSVKRIRARLGLAARRELPPGRPWTDQEDQVLARSHKALTNDQLSVVLDRTRSAVAMRLSHLGLRRRGVISCR
;
A
#
# COMPACT_ATOMS: atom_id res chain seq x y z
N MET A 1 -37.23 -11.10 12.07
CA MET A 1 -36.10 -10.22 11.76
C MET A 1 -35.81 -10.36 10.26
N PRO A 2 -36.25 -9.44 9.39
CA PRO A 2 -36.01 -9.55 7.95
C PRO A 2 -34.55 -9.20 7.65
N ILE A 3 -33.84 -10.15 7.05
CA ILE A 3 -32.45 -10.01 6.61
C ILE A 3 -32.48 -9.10 5.37
N ALA A 4 -32.02 -7.86 5.55
CA ALA A 4 -32.00 -6.86 4.49
C ALA A 4 -31.18 -7.37 3.29
N GLN A 5 -31.79 -7.25 2.12
CA GLN A 5 -31.30 -7.85 0.90
C GLN A 5 -29.95 -7.28 0.47
N ALA A 6 -28.98 -8.17 0.23
CA ALA A 6 -27.76 -7.85 -0.48
C ALA A 6 -28.10 -7.47 -1.93
N SER A 7 -28.38 -6.19 -2.16
CA SER A 7 -28.54 -5.62 -3.50
C SER A 7 -27.21 -5.74 -4.24
N LYS A 8 -27.19 -6.59 -5.27
CA LYS A 8 -26.13 -6.64 -6.27
C LYS A 8 -26.04 -5.26 -6.92
N VAL A 9 -25.09 -4.44 -6.48
CA VAL A 9 -24.83 -3.10 -7.00
C VAL A 9 -24.40 -3.22 -8.47
N GLN A 10 -25.33 -3.06 -9.42
CA GLN A 10 -25.02 -3.04 -10.85
C GLN A 10 -24.06 -1.88 -11.19
N PRO A 11 -22.92 -2.10 -11.86
CA PRO A 11 -22.13 -1.00 -12.40
C PRO A 11 -22.91 -0.37 -13.57
N GLY A 12 -23.35 0.87 -13.39
CA GLY A 12 -23.99 1.70 -14.42
C GLY A 12 -23.08 2.87 -14.84
N PRO A 13 -23.31 3.49 -16.01
CA PRO A 13 -22.45 4.55 -16.57
C PRO A 13 -22.30 5.77 -15.63
N GLU A 14 -23.26 6.01 -14.75
CA GLU A 14 -23.19 7.10 -13.76
C GLU A 14 -22.16 6.84 -12.65
N ARG A 15 -22.03 5.59 -12.20
CA ARG A 15 -21.04 5.20 -11.19
C ARG A 15 -19.63 5.31 -11.75
N ASP A 16 -19.45 4.87 -12.99
CA ASP A 16 -18.16 4.92 -13.68
C ASP A 16 -17.71 6.38 -13.91
N ARG A 17 -18.64 7.28 -14.28
CA ARG A 17 -18.38 8.73 -14.36
C ARG A 17 -17.96 9.31 -13.02
N ARG A 18 -18.63 8.91 -11.93
CA ARG A 18 -18.31 9.40 -10.58
C ARG A 18 -16.93 8.95 -10.11
N VAL A 19 -16.59 7.69 -10.34
CA VAL A 19 -15.24 7.16 -10.07
C VAL A 19 -14.21 7.94 -10.88
N ARG A 20 -14.45 8.18 -12.18
CA ARG A 20 -13.53 8.98 -13.01
C ARG A 20 -13.33 10.40 -12.46
N GLN A 21 -14.40 11.06 -12.03
CA GLN A 21 -14.33 12.41 -11.47
C GLN A 21 -13.52 12.47 -10.17
N LEU A 22 -13.77 11.55 -9.23
CA LEU A 22 -13.03 11.48 -7.97
C LEU A 22 -11.56 11.08 -8.18
N TYR A 23 -11.31 10.26 -9.20
CA TYR A 23 -9.97 9.85 -9.60
C TYR A 23 -9.14 11.00 -10.17
N ASP A 24 -9.80 11.89 -10.94
CA ASP A 24 -9.20 13.11 -11.49
C ASP A 24 -8.86 14.11 -10.38
N GLN A 25 -9.71 14.19 -9.36
CA GLN A 25 -9.47 14.99 -8.14
C GLN A 25 -8.33 14.46 -7.25
N GLY A 26 -7.78 13.28 -7.57
CA GLY A 26 -6.65 12.70 -6.84
C GLY A 26 -7.02 12.05 -5.51
N VAL A 27 -8.31 11.79 -5.28
CA VAL A 27 -8.81 11.10 -4.08
C VAL A 27 -8.28 9.65 -4.09
N PRO A 28 -7.77 9.13 -2.97
CA PRO A 28 -7.30 7.75 -2.90
C PRO A 28 -8.48 6.78 -3.04
N VAL A 29 -8.19 5.60 -3.57
CA VAL A 29 -9.22 4.65 -4.01
C VAL A 29 -10.01 4.04 -2.85
N ASP A 30 -9.42 4.06 -1.65
CA ASP A 30 -10.11 3.70 -0.41
C ASP A 30 -11.23 4.71 -0.10
N ASP A 31 -10.92 6.01 -0.11
CA ASP A 31 -11.91 7.08 0.09
C ASP A 31 -12.97 7.08 -1.02
N ILE A 32 -12.60 6.79 -2.27
CA ILE A 32 -13.57 6.63 -3.38
C ILE A 32 -14.53 5.47 -3.09
N ALA A 33 -14.03 4.35 -2.57
CA ALA A 33 -14.87 3.20 -2.23
C ALA A 33 -15.83 3.53 -1.07
N GLN A 34 -15.31 4.17 -0.01
CA GLN A 34 -16.12 4.61 1.13
C GLN A 34 -17.21 5.61 0.72
N GLN A 35 -16.85 6.61 -0.10
CA GLN A 35 -17.79 7.64 -0.56
C GLN A 35 -18.88 7.11 -1.49
N MET A 36 -18.61 6.00 -2.19
CA MET A 36 -19.57 5.30 -3.06
C MET A 36 -20.40 4.25 -2.31
N GLY A 37 -20.19 4.07 -0.99
CA GLY A 37 -20.84 3.02 -0.21
C GLY A 37 -20.41 1.60 -0.63
N LEU A 38 -19.27 1.48 -1.30
CA LEU A 38 -18.69 0.21 -1.71
C LEU A 38 -17.77 -0.26 -0.59
N SER A 39 -18.18 -1.31 0.11
CA SER A 39 -17.35 -1.95 1.13
C SER A 39 -16.14 -2.69 0.55
N ASP A 40 -16.09 -2.87 -0.78
CA ASP A 40 -15.03 -3.60 -1.47
C ASP A 40 -14.27 -2.71 -2.47
N ILE A 41 -13.01 -2.45 -2.14
CA ILE A 41 -12.02 -1.73 -2.97
C ILE A 41 -11.87 -2.39 -4.36
N SER A 42 -12.11 -3.71 -4.45
CA SER A 42 -11.99 -4.47 -5.70
C SER A 42 -12.99 -4.02 -6.75
N SER A 43 -14.14 -3.47 -6.34
CA SER A 43 -15.13 -2.89 -7.25
C SER A 43 -14.58 -1.65 -7.97
N VAL A 44 -13.91 -0.76 -7.25
CA VAL A 44 -13.30 0.46 -7.84
C VAL A 44 -12.13 0.10 -8.75
N LYS A 45 -11.32 -0.90 -8.37
CA LYS A 45 -10.24 -1.43 -9.23
C LYS A 45 -10.77 -2.00 -10.55
N ARG A 46 -11.92 -2.70 -10.51
CA ARG A 46 -12.57 -3.25 -11.71
C ARG A 46 -13.11 -2.15 -12.62
N ILE A 47 -13.72 -1.12 -12.04
CA ILE A 47 -14.20 0.07 -12.78
C ILE A 47 -13.01 0.81 -13.41
N ARG A 48 -11.92 1.01 -12.66
CA ARG A 48 -10.66 1.61 -13.13
C ARG A 48 -10.10 0.85 -14.34
N ALA A 49 -10.02 -0.48 -14.24
CA ALA A 49 -9.55 -1.34 -15.32
C ALA A 49 -10.45 -1.24 -16.57
N ARG A 50 -11.77 -1.20 -16.38
CA ARG A 50 -12.74 -1.04 -17.47
C ARG A 50 -12.67 0.33 -18.14
N LEU A 51 -12.38 1.38 -17.37
CA LEU A 51 -12.22 2.75 -17.86
C LEU A 51 -10.82 3.01 -18.46
N GLY A 52 -9.93 2.02 -18.46
CA GLY A 52 -8.55 2.17 -18.94
C GLY A 52 -7.72 3.16 -18.11
N LEU A 53 -8.16 3.47 -16.88
CA LEU A 53 -7.42 4.36 -15.99
C LEU A 53 -6.20 3.61 -15.47
N ALA A 54 -5.02 4.20 -15.67
CA ALA A 54 -3.77 3.63 -15.18
C ALA A 54 -3.86 3.41 -13.66
N ALA A 55 -3.28 2.32 -13.16
CA ALA A 55 -3.14 2.15 -11.73
C ALA A 55 -2.22 3.23 -11.16
N ARG A 56 -2.76 4.39 -10.75
CA ARG A 56 -2.07 5.26 -9.79
C ARG A 56 -1.68 4.34 -8.65
N ARG A 57 -0.41 4.33 -8.25
CA ARG A 57 0.09 3.47 -7.19
C ARG A 57 -0.68 3.84 -5.91
N GLU A 58 -1.79 3.14 -5.65
CA GLU A 58 -2.85 3.55 -4.69
C GLU A 58 -2.42 3.35 -3.23
N LEU A 59 -1.28 2.70 -3.02
CA LEU A 59 -0.67 2.67 -1.71
C LEU A 59 -0.02 4.03 -1.48
N PRO A 60 -0.33 4.71 -0.36
CA PRO A 60 0.54 5.77 0.13
C PRO A 60 1.97 5.26 0.01
N PRO A 61 2.91 6.04 -0.55
CA PRO A 61 4.30 5.62 -0.52
C PRO A 61 4.60 5.33 0.95
N GLY A 62 4.82 4.05 1.27
CA GLY A 62 5.05 3.63 2.65
C GLY A 62 6.08 4.56 3.24
N ARG A 63 5.86 5.04 4.48
CA ARG A 63 6.62 6.12 5.15
C ARG A 63 8.07 6.12 4.63
N PRO A 64 8.55 7.16 3.95
CA PRO A 64 9.86 7.14 3.30
C PRO A 64 10.93 6.89 4.36
N TRP A 65 12.01 6.22 3.95
CA TRP A 65 13.19 6.07 4.79
C TRP A 65 13.88 7.41 4.90
N THR A 66 14.17 7.83 6.13
CA THR A 66 14.93 9.07 6.38
C THR A 66 16.43 8.76 6.48
N ASP A 67 17.27 9.76 6.20
CA ASP A 67 18.73 9.61 6.30
C ASP A 67 19.17 9.24 7.73
N GLN A 68 18.41 9.65 8.75
CA GLN A 68 18.66 9.27 10.14
C GLN A 68 18.45 7.76 10.35
N GLU A 69 17.34 7.22 9.83
CA GLU A 69 17.05 5.78 9.90
C GLU A 69 18.14 4.98 9.15
N ASP A 70 18.61 5.46 8.00
CA ASP A 70 19.70 4.84 7.25
C ASP A 70 21.03 4.89 8.00
N GLN A 71 21.35 5.98 8.70
CA GLN A 71 22.55 6.06 9.56
C GLN A 71 22.49 5.08 10.72
N VAL A 72 21.32 4.93 11.35
CA VAL A 72 21.10 3.93 12.41
C VAL A 72 21.29 2.52 11.85
N LEU A 73 20.75 2.23 10.67
CA LEU A 73 21.01 0.95 9.99
C LEU A 73 22.52 0.78 9.69
N ALA A 74 23.18 1.78 9.11
CA ALA A 74 24.60 1.70 8.75
C ALA A 74 25.51 1.43 9.97
N ARG A 75 25.22 2.04 11.12
CA ARG A 75 25.99 1.84 12.36
C ARG A 75 25.62 0.55 13.08
N SER A 76 24.32 0.25 13.18
CA SER A 76 23.81 -0.80 14.06
C SER A 76 23.57 -2.13 13.34
N HIS A 77 23.58 -2.20 12.00
CA HIS A 77 23.38 -3.46 11.25
C HIS A 77 24.47 -4.50 11.50
N LYS A 78 25.60 -4.18 12.14
CA LYS A 78 26.61 -5.18 12.54
C LYS A 78 26.37 -5.71 13.95
N ALA A 79 25.80 -4.89 14.84
CA ALA A 79 25.61 -5.21 16.25
C ALA A 79 24.21 -5.77 16.56
N LEU A 80 23.15 -5.23 15.96
CA LEU A 80 21.76 -5.53 16.28
C LEU A 80 21.11 -6.44 15.24
N THR A 81 20.24 -7.36 15.66
CA THR A 81 19.45 -8.18 14.72
C THR A 81 18.36 -7.36 14.02
N ASN A 82 17.83 -7.85 12.90
CA ASN A 82 16.74 -7.18 12.19
C ASN A 82 15.50 -6.98 13.08
N ASP A 83 15.26 -7.91 14.01
CA ASP A 83 14.17 -7.85 14.99
C ASP A 83 14.37 -6.70 16.00
N GLN A 84 15.60 -6.48 16.45
CA GLN A 84 15.88 -5.33 17.32
C GLN A 84 15.84 -4.01 16.56
N LEU A 85 16.34 -3.98 15.32
CA LEU A 85 16.23 -2.80 14.45
C LEU A 85 14.77 -2.45 14.11
N SER A 86 13.88 -3.44 13.98
CA SER A 86 12.45 -3.17 13.81
C SER A 86 11.84 -2.45 15.01
N VAL A 87 12.23 -2.83 16.23
CA VAL A 87 11.76 -2.17 17.46
C VAL A 87 12.31 -0.75 17.58
N VAL A 88 13.59 -0.56 17.27
CA VAL A 88 14.25 0.77 17.35
C VAL A 88 13.69 1.76 16.33
N LEU A 89 13.37 1.30 15.12
CA LEU A 89 12.91 2.15 14.02
C LEU A 89 11.39 2.23 13.91
N ASP A 90 10.67 1.47 14.73
CA ASP A 90 9.23 1.26 14.64
C ASP A 90 8.78 0.88 13.22
N ARG A 91 9.49 -0.09 12.65
CA ARG A 91 9.30 -0.61 11.29
C ARG A 91 9.17 -2.12 11.32
N THR A 92 8.56 -2.71 10.30
CA THR A 92 8.53 -4.17 10.20
C THR A 92 9.92 -4.75 9.90
N ARG A 93 10.20 -5.95 10.40
CA ARG A 93 11.43 -6.72 10.11
C ARG A 93 11.70 -6.83 8.60
N SER A 94 10.65 -7.04 7.82
CA SER A 94 10.71 -7.12 6.36
C SER A 94 11.10 -5.80 5.71
N ALA A 95 10.58 -4.67 6.20
CA ALA A 95 10.97 -3.35 5.71
C ALA A 95 12.47 -3.06 6.00
N VAL A 96 12.94 -3.38 7.20
CA VAL A 96 14.36 -3.27 7.58
C VAL A 96 15.25 -4.12 6.68
N ALA A 97 14.89 -5.39 6.47
CA ALA A 97 15.66 -6.30 5.61
C ALA A 97 15.71 -5.82 4.15
N MET A 98 14.61 -5.29 3.63
CA MET A 98 14.54 -4.70 2.28
C MET A 98 15.38 -3.43 2.19
N ARG A 99 15.38 -2.57 3.21
CA ARG A 99 16.23 -1.37 3.22
C ARG A 99 17.71 -1.70 3.32
N LEU A 100 18.10 -2.62 4.19
CA LEU A 100 19.49 -3.12 4.26
C LEU A 100 19.94 -3.71 2.93
N SER A 101 19.03 -4.38 2.22
CA SER A 101 19.29 -4.88 0.86
C SER A 101 19.54 -3.76 -0.14
N HIS A 102 18.78 -2.66 -0.05
CA HIS A 102 18.94 -1.48 -0.89
C HIS A 102 20.24 -0.73 -0.60
N LEU A 103 20.66 -0.69 0.67
CA LEU A 103 21.92 -0.07 1.11
C LEU A 103 23.16 -0.96 0.86
N GLY A 104 22.99 -2.18 0.33
CA GLY A 104 24.10 -3.13 0.13
C GLY A 104 24.66 -3.72 1.42
N LEU A 105 24.03 -3.44 2.57
CA LEU A 105 24.44 -3.87 3.90
C LEU A 105 23.90 -5.27 4.25
N ARG A 106 23.70 -6.13 3.24
CA ARG A 106 23.14 -7.47 3.45
C ARG A 106 24.09 -8.29 4.32
N ARG A 107 23.56 -8.81 5.43
CA ARG A 107 24.20 -9.93 6.12
C ARG A 107 24.14 -11.14 5.20
N ARG A 108 25.31 -11.75 4.96
CA ARG A 108 25.47 -12.95 4.13
C ARG A 108 24.56 -14.06 4.70
N GLY A 109 23.43 -14.35 4.06
CA GLY A 109 22.53 -15.40 4.55
C GLY A 109 21.03 -15.29 4.28
N VAL A 110 20.54 -14.34 3.49
CA VAL A 110 19.14 -14.37 3.02
C VAL A 110 19.07 -14.06 1.54
N ILE A 111 19.02 -15.16 0.77
CA ILE A 111 18.68 -15.15 -0.65
C ILE A 111 17.23 -14.67 -0.70
N SER A 112 17.00 -13.44 -1.13
CA SER A 112 15.66 -13.01 -1.51
C SER A 112 15.39 -13.63 -2.88
N CYS A 113 14.76 -14.80 -2.91
CA CYS A 113 14.15 -15.31 -4.14
C CYS A 113 13.10 -14.29 -4.58
N ARG A 114 13.29 -13.78 -5.80
CA ARG A 114 12.40 -12.85 -6.49
C ARG A 114 11.17 -13.59 -6.99
#